data_AF-A0A836RVF0-F1
#
_entry.id   AF-A0A836RVF0-F1
#
_cell.length_a   1.000
_cell.length_b   1.000
_cell.length_c   1.000
_cell.angle_alpha   90.00
_cell.angle_beta   90.00
_cell.angle_gamma   90.00
#
_symmetry.space_group_name_H-M   'P 1'
#
loop_
_entity.id
_entity.type
_entity.pdbx_description
1 polymer ?
#
loop_
_entity_poly.entity_id
_entity_poly.type
_entity_poly.pdbx_seq_one_letter_code
_entity_poly.pdbx_strand_id
1 'polypeptide(L)'
;MPALSSGGLAVLQADPKEYQLEFFREKGFTRRRCRIGGEYFWTLNPEQEHCNDAPCVEYYFWNIPKKVNDLSIAEARRKFIRFFERNGHEFIEPRPVVARWREDLYLTIASIVVFQPHVTSGVVPPPANPLVIVQPSIRLEDIDNVGLTLGRHLTSFEMGGHHAFNYPGKHVYWKEETVRLAFEFFTEELGIPPEHITFKESWWEGGGNAGPSFEVTVGGLELATLVFMQYRVTDGGYEPIPLRVVDTGYGIERLAWFTQKVPTAF
;
A
#
# COMPACT_ATOMS: atom_id res chain seq x y z
N MET A 1 -10.25 16.72 -13.43
CA MET A 1 -8.98 17.31 -12.95
C MET A 1 -7.93 16.21 -13.10
N PRO A 2 -6.79 16.44 -13.75
CA PRO A 2 -5.87 15.36 -14.09
C PRO A 2 -5.00 15.00 -12.89
N ALA A 3 -5.00 13.73 -12.47
CA ALA A 3 -3.92 13.17 -11.67
C ALA A 3 -2.66 13.13 -12.54
N LEU A 4 -1.57 13.65 -11.98
CA LEU A 4 -0.30 13.86 -12.65
C LEU A 4 0.27 12.53 -13.15
N SER A 5 0.54 12.49 -14.45
CA SER A 5 1.40 11.49 -15.08
C SER A 5 2.73 11.38 -14.33
N SER A 6 3.10 10.17 -13.96
CA SER A 6 4.41 9.77 -13.45
C SER A 6 5.49 10.03 -14.52
N GLY A 7 6.03 11.25 -14.51
CA GLY A 7 6.95 11.72 -15.55
C GLY A 7 7.58 13.06 -15.20
N GLY A 8 8.19 13.17 -14.03
CA GLY A 8 8.97 14.33 -13.59
C GLY A 8 9.46 14.06 -12.18
N LEU A 9 10.71 14.39 -11.86
CA LEU A 9 11.26 14.30 -10.51
C LEU A 9 10.25 14.89 -9.51
N ALA A 10 9.51 14.04 -8.81
CA ALA A 10 8.64 14.48 -7.74
C ALA A 10 9.59 14.96 -6.63
N VAL A 11 9.70 16.28 -6.47
CA VAL A 11 10.28 16.81 -5.23
C VAL A 11 9.42 16.22 -4.12
N LEU A 12 10.01 15.34 -3.30
CA LEU A 12 9.35 14.75 -2.14
C LEU A 12 8.62 15.88 -1.39
N GLN A 13 7.29 15.83 -1.42
CA GLN A 13 6.44 16.87 -0.82
C GLN A 13 6.47 16.80 0.72
N ALA A 14 7.08 15.75 1.28
CA ALA A 14 7.19 15.53 2.72
C ALA A 14 8.62 15.80 3.23
N ASP A 15 8.72 16.26 4.48
CA ASP A 15 10.00 16.33 5.21
C ASP A 15 10.64 14.92 5.23
N PRO A 16 11.94 14.77 4.89
CA PRO A 16 12.64 13.48 4.95
C PRO A 16 12.51 12.74 6.30
N LYS A 17 12.21 13.44 7.40
CA LYS A 17 11.93 12.84 8.71
C LYS A 17 10.68 11.98 8.71
N GLU A 18 9.71 12.25 7.84
CA GLU A 18 8.47 11.47 7.71
C GLU A 18 8.72 10.01 7.33
N TYR A 19 9.91 9.71 6.79
CA TYR A 19 10.32 8.37 6.35
C TYR A 19 11.40 7.72 7.24
N GLN A 20 11.92 8.43 8.23
CA GLN A 20 12.98 7.92 9.11
C GLN A 20 12.36 7.27 10.34
N LEU A 21 11.93 6.02 10.18
CA LEU A 21 11.32 5.23 11.24
C LEU A 21 12.36 4.52 12.10
N GLU A 22 12.05 4.37 13.38
CA GLU A 22 12.87 3.63 14.34
C GLU A 22 12.97 2.16 13.95
N PHE A 23 11.86 1.58 13.45
CA PHE A 23 11.82 0.23 12.91
C PHE A 23 12.97 -0.07 11.92
N PHE A 24 13.26 0.86 11.00
CA PHE A 24 14.33 0.67 10.03
C PHE A 24 15.71 0.62 10.70
N ARG A 25 15.94 1.46 11.71
CA ARG A 25 17.17 1.44 12.51
C ARG A 25 17.30 0.13 13.28
N GLU A 26 16.23 -0.30 13.97
CA GLU A 26 16.20 -1.54 14.76
C GLU A 26 16.51 -2.78 13.92
N LYS A 27 15.95 -2.85 12.70
CA LYS A 27 16.14 -3.99 11.80
C LYS A 27 17.41 -3.90 10.95
N GLY A 28 18.13 -2.78 10.98
CA GLY A 28 19.37 -2.59 10.21
C GLY A 28 19.16 -2.21 8.74
N PHE A 29 17.99 -1.65 8.39
CA PHE A 29 17.76 -1.11 7.06
C PHE A 29 18.63 0.10 6.80
N THR A 30 19.09 0.23 5.55
CA THR A 30 19.84 1.39 5.07
C THR A 30 19.00 2.18 4.08
N ARG A 31 18.96 3.51 4.26
CA ARG A 31 18.33 4.42 3.32
C ARG A 31 19.26 4.68 2.14
N ARG A 32 18.78 4.45 0.93
CA ARG A 32 19.51 4.61 -0.33
C ARG A 32 18.68 5.40 -1.32
N ARG A 33 19.31 5.87 -2.40
CA ARG A 33 18.64 6.61 -3.48
C ARG A 33 18.70 5.79 -4.76
N CYS A 34 17.56 5.57 -5.40
CA CYS A 34 17.47 4.80 -6.63
C CYS A 34 18.26 5.50 -7.74
N ARG A 35 19.15 4.78 -8.42
CA ARG A 35 19.94 5.34 -9.53
C ARG A 35 19.14 5.69 -10.78
N ILE A 36 17.93 5.12 -10.93
CA ILE A 36 17.07 5.34 -12.10
C ILE A 36 15.94 6.31 -11.74
N GLY A 37 15.07 5.92 -10.81
CA GLY A 37 13.91 6.74 -10.42
C GLY A 37 14.26 7.95 -9.54
N GLY A 38 15.45 8.00 -8.95
CA GLY A 38 15.87 9.11 -8.08
C GLY A 38 15.22 9.13 -6.69
N GLU A 39 14.18 8.32 -6.46
CA GLU A 39 13.50 8.22 -5.16
C GLU A 39 14.34 7.51 -4.10
N TYR A 40 14.11 7.86 -2.84
CA TYR A 40 14.75 7.19 -1.71
C TYR A 40 14.01 5.88 -1.38
N PHE A 41 14.74 4.90 -0.86
CA PHE A 41 14.19 3.63 -0.43
C PHE A 41 15.02 3.04 0.71
N TRP A 42 14.39 2.16 1.48
CA TRP A 42 15.02 1.42 2.58
C TRP A 42 15.20 -0.04 2.19
N THR A 43 16.40 -0.57 2.41
CA THR A 43 16.75 -1.97 2.11
C THR A 43 17.70 -2.56 3.15
N LEU A 44 17.61 -3.87 3.36
CA LEU A 44 18.59 -4.65 4.13
C LEU A 44 19.78 -5.12 3.28
N ASN A 45 19.69 -5.00 1.95
CA ASN A 45 20.81 -5.31 1.05
C ASN A 45 21.69 -4.05 0.84
N PRO A 46 22.90 -4.00 1.41
CA PRO A 46 23.77 -2.82 1.31
C PRO A 46 24.27 -2.55 -0.12
N GLU A 47 24.20 -3.54 -1.01
CA GLU A 47 24.64 -3.43 -2.40
C GLU A 47 23.52 -3.03 -3.37
N GLN A 48 22.26 -2.94 -2.90
CA GLN A 48 21.13 -2.63 -3.77
C GLN A 48 21.20 -1.19 -4.31
N GLU A 49 21.12 -1.02 -5.63
CA GLU A 49 21.24 0.30 -6.29
C GLU A 49 19.90 0.89 -6.77
N HIS A 50 18.85 0.09 -6.83
CA HIS A 50 17.54 0.46 -7.36
C HIS A 50 16.42 0.19 -6.33
N CYS A 51 15.26 0.83 -6.49
CA CYS A 51 14.13 0.70 -5.56
C CYS A 51 13.33 -0.61 -5.71
N ASN A 52 13.82 -1.57 -6.49
CA ASN A 52 13.15 -2.85 -6.78
C ASN A 52 11.72 -2.73 -7.30
N ASP A 53 11.42 -1.66 -8.01
CA ASP A 53 10.14 -1.38 -8.63
C ASP A 53 10.26 -1.27 -10.15
N ALA A 54 9.27 -1.72 -10.90
CA ALA A 54 9.21 -1.54 -12.34
C ALA A 54 8.71 -0.12 -12.67
N PRO A 55 9.37 0.62 -13.58
CA PRO A 55 10.34 0.15 -14.56
C PRO A 55 11.81 0.35 -14.17
N CYS A 56 12.13 0.74 -12.94
CA CYS A 56 13.53 0.91 -12.51
C CYS A 56 14.30 -0.42 -12.52
N VAL A 57 13.62 -1.54 -12.36
CA VAL A 57 14.16 -2.88 -12.61
C VAL A 57 13.14 -3.69 -13.41
N GLU A 58 13.61 -4.66 -14.18
CA GLU A 58 12.73 -5.70 -14.71
C GLU A 58 12.25 -6.62 -13.59
N TYR A 59 11.18 -7.37 -13.84
CA TYR A 59 10.73 -8.37 -12.88
C TYR A 59 11.75 -9.49 -12.73
N TYR A 60 12.04 -9.83 -11.49
CA TYR A 60 12.86 -10.99 -11.12
C TYR A 60 12.31 -11.71 -9.88
N PHE A 61 11.10 -11.35 -9.42
CA PHE A 61 10.48 -11.92 -8.23
C PHE A 61 10.29 -13.44 -8.29
N TRP A 62 10.20 -14.03 -9.49
CA TRP A 62 10.21 -15.48 -9.70
C TRP A 62 11.45 -16.17 -9.13
N ASN A 63 12.59 -15.48 -9.05
CA ASN A 63 13.83 -16.02 -8.50
C ASN A 63 13.94 -15.85 -6.98
N ILE A 64 13.05 -15.06 -6.36
CA ILE A 64 13.07 -14.83 -4.92
C ILE A 64 12.46 -16.04 -4.21
N PRO A 65 13.14 -16.64 -3.21
CA PRO A 65 12.60 -17.78 -2.51
C PRO A 65 11.40 -17.35 -1.63
N LYS A 66 10.49 -18.29 -1.38
CA LYS A 66 9.32 -18.13 -0.53
C LYS A 66 9.13 -19.38 0.33
N LYS A 67 8.54 -19.25 1.52
CA LYS A 67 8.25 -20.40 2.41
C LYS A 67 6.75 -20.67 2.55
N VAL A 68 6.01 -20.38 1.50
CA VAL A 68 4.57 -20.63 1.38
C VAL A 68 4.31 -21.44 0.12
N ASN A 69 3.23 -22.22 0.10
CA ASN A 69 2.74 -22.86 -1.12
C ASN A 69 2.20 -21.80 -2.10
N ASP A 70 1.99 -22.21 -3.34
CA ASP A 70 1.34 -21.35 -4.34
C ASP A 70 -0.09 -21.07 -3.88
N LEU A 71 -0.43 -19.79 -3.69
CA LEU A 71 -1.72 -19.37 -3.18
C LEU A 71 -2.64 -19.01 -4.34
N SER A 72 -3.86 -19.55 -4.35
CA SER A 72 -4.96 -18.95 -5.11
C SER A 72 -5.30 -17.55 -4.55
N ILE A 73 -6.00 -16.72 -5.33
CA ILE A 73 -6.48 -15.41 -4.87
C ILE A 73 -7.32 -15.55 -3.59
N ALA A 74 -8.17 -16.58 -3.51
CA ALA A 74 -8.99 -16.85 -2.33
C ALA A 74 -8.15 -17.24 -1.10
N GLU A 75 -7.03 -17.95 -1.28
CA GLU A 75 -6.11 -18.29 -0.20
C GLU A 75 -5.28 -17.09 0.25
N ALA A 76 -4.79 -16.28 -0.70
CA ALA A 76 -4.10 -15.02 -0.41
C ALA A 76 -5.00 -14.08 0.40
N ARG A 77 -6.28 -13.92 -0.02
CA ARG A 77 -7.30 -13.17 0.72
C ARG A 77 -7.47 -13.68 2.16
N ARG A 78 -7.72 -14.98 2.33
CA ARG A 78 -7.92 -15.57 3.68
C ARG A 78 -6.70 -15.41 4.56
N LYS A 79 -5.50 -15.58 4.00
CA LYS A 79 -4.23 -15.42 4.71
C LYS A 79 -4.04 -13.97 5.19
N PHE A 80 -4.29 -13.00 4.31
CA PHE A 80 -4.26 -11.57 4.66
C PHE A 80 -5.22 -11.25 5.81
N ILE A 81 -6.50 -11.62 5.69
CA ILE A 81 -7.51 -11.35 6.73
C ILE A 81 -7.10 -11.98 8.07
N ARG A 82 -6.74 -13.27 8.09
CA ARG A 82 -6.38 -13.98 9.32
C ARG A 82 -5.15 -13.40 10.02
N PHE A 83 -4.16 -12.93 9.25
CA PHE A 83 -2.98 -12.29 9.82
C PHE A 83 -3.36 -11.02 10.57
N PHE A 84 -4.21 -10.16 10.00
CA PHE A 84 -4.61 -8.93 10.71
C PHE A 84 -5.61 -9.22 11.84
N GLU A 85 -6.50 -10.21 11.71
CA GLU A 85 -7.35 -10.65 12.82
C GLU A 85 -6.54 -11.13 14.03
N ARG A 86 -5.48 -11.95 13.83
CA ARG A 86 -4.61 -12.38 14.94
C ARG A 86 -3.83 -11.22 15.57
N ASN A 87 -3.69 -10.10 14.85
CA ASN A 87 -3.00 -8.89 15.30
C ASN A 87 -3.98 -7.80 15.79
N GLY A 88 -5.23 -8.16 16.08
CA GLY A 88 -6.19 -7.30 16.76
C GLY A 88 -7.05 -6.41 15.85
N HIS A 89 -7.01 -6.63 14.53
CA HIS A 89 -7.89 -5.95 13.58
C HIS A 89 -9.20 -6.70 13.44
N GLU A 90 -10.33 -6.00 13.50
CA GLU A 90 -11.63 -6.62 13.23
C GLU A 90 -11.86 -6.72 11.71
N PHE A 91 -12.27 -7.89 11.24
CA PHE A 91 -12.61 -8.08 9.84
C PHE A 91 -13.93 -7.38 9.49
N ILE A 92 -13.90 -6.59 8.42
CA ILE A 92 -15.05 -5.91 7.85
C ILE A 92 -15.33 -6.45 6.45
N GLU A 93 -16.56 -6.90 6.23
CA GLU A 93 -17.03 -7.33 4.91
C GLU A 93 -16.84 -6.21 3.85
N PRO A 94 -16.50 -6.53 2.60
CA PRO A 94 -16.37 -5.53 1.55
C PRO A 94 -17.68 -4.78 1.27
N ARG A 95 -17.56 -3.61 0.65
CA ARG A 95 -18.69 -2.83 0.14
C ARG A 95 -18.82 -2.98 -1.38
N PRO A 96 -19.98 -2.63 -1.96
CA PRO A 96 -20.14 -2.64 -3.41
C PRO A 96 -19.10 -1.77 -4.12
N VAL A 97 -18.68 -2.18 -5.31
CA VAL A 97 -17.76 -1.40 -6.17
C VAL A 97 -18.35 -0.07 -6.66
N VAL A 98 -19.66 0.12 -6.51
CA VAL A 98 -20.34 1.39 -6.79
C VAL A 98 -20.39 2.20 -5.50
N ALA A 99 -19.80 3.39 -5.50
CA ALA A 99 -19.60 4.21 -4.31
C ALA A 99 -20.87 5.01 -3.92
N ARG A 100 -21.91 4.30 -3.51
CA ARG A 100 -23.26 4.86 -3.21
C ARG A 100 -23.29 5.86 -2.04
N TRP A 101 -22.25 5.91 -1.22
CA TRP A 101 -22.19 6.72 0.01
C TRP A 101 -21.48 8.07 -0.19
N ARG A 102 -21.05 8.39 -1.41
CA ARG A 102 -20.33 9.63 -1.75
C ARG A 102 -20.78 10.14 -3.12
N GLU A 103 -20.51 11.41 -3.38
CA GLU A 103 -20.96 12.11 -4.61
C GLU A 103 -19.81 12.51 -5.55
N ASP A 104 -18.56 12.38 -5.09
CA ASP A 104 -17.35 12.81 -5.78
C ASP A 104 -16.64 11.68 -6.54
N LEU A 105 -16.96 10.41 -6.26
CA LEU A 105 -16.48 9.24 -7.00
C LEU A 105 -17.64 8.31 -7.34
N TYR A 106 -17.63 7.74 -8.55
CA TYR A 106 -18.61 6.74 -8.97
C TYR A 106 -18.29 5.32 -8.50
N LEU A 107 -17.00 4.97 -8.50
CA LEU A 107 -16.50 3.62 -8.22
C LEU A 107 -15.54 3.60 -7.04
N THR A 108 -15.49 2.46 -6.35
CA THR A 108 -14.51 2.19 -5.30
C THR A 108 -13.14 1.93 -5.94
N ILE A 109 -12.21 2.88 -5.83
CA ILE A 109 -10.86 2.80 -6.43
C ILE A 109 -9.78 2.29 -5.46
N ALA A 110 -10.10 2.21 -4.17
CA ALA A 110 -9.22 1.74 -3.09
C ALA A 110 -10.06 1.30 -1.88
N SER A 111 -9.47 0.54 -0.95
CA SER A 111 -10.14 0.14 0.30
C SER A 111 -10.55 1.35 1.15
N ILE A 112 -9.70 2.38 1.26
CA ILE A 112 -9.99 3.58 2.07
C ILE A 112 -11.22 4.36 1.59
N VAL A 113 -11.56 4.27 0.30
CA VAL A 113 -12.71 4.94 -0.31
C VAL A 113 -14.03 4.51 0.34
N VAL A 114 -14.08 3.32 0.93
CA VAL A 114 -15.19 2.81 1.73
C VAL A 114 -15.49 3.69 2.94
N PHE A 115 -14.46 4.31 3.51
CA PHE A 115 -14.54 5.08 4.75
C PHE A 115 -14.54 6.59 4.48
N GLN A 116 -14.10 7.02 3.30
CA GLN A 116 -14.14 8.41 2.88
C GLN A 116 -15.55 8.87 2.44
N PRO A 117 -15.87 10.18 2.61
CA PRO A 117 -15.14 11.16 3.44
C PRO A 117 -15.57 11.12 4.91
N HIS A 118 -16.69 10.45 5.24
CA HIS A 118 -17.37 10.60 6.52
C HIS A 118 -16.58 10.08 7.72
N VAL A 119 -15.89 8.94 7.59
CA VAL A 119 -15.08 8.38 8.68
C VAL A 119 -13.75 9.10 8.78
N THR A 120 -13.11 9.36 7.64
CA THR A 120 -11.79 10.03 7.59
C THR A 120 -11.85 11.48 8.04
N SER A 121 -13.00 12.15 7.91
CA SER A 121 -13.26 13.47 8.49
C SER A 121 -13.70 13.45 9.96
N GLY A 122 -13.97 12.26 10.51
CA GLY A 122 -14.41 12.08 11.90
C GLY A 122 -15.88 12.37 12.16
N VAL A 123 -16.69 12.60 11.12
CA VAL A 123 -18.15 12.81 11.25
C VAL A 123 -18.85 11.53 11.72
N VAL A 124 -18.34 10.37 11.31
CA VAL A 124 -18.87 9.05 11.69
C VAL A 124 -17.71 8.19 12.23
N PRO A 125 -17.90 7.40 13.30
CA PRO A 125 -16.88 6.45 13.74
C PRO A 125 -16.67 5.34 12.69
N PRO A 126 -15.47 4.74 12.59
CA PRO A 126 -15.28 3.55 11.77
C PRO A 126 -16.08 2.38 12.36
N PRO A 127 -16.44 1.37 11.54
CA PRO A 127 -17.17 0.20 12.02
C PRO A 127 -16.37 -0.61 13.05
N ALA A 128 -15.03 -0.59 12.95
CA ALA A 128 -14.09 -1.10 13.96
C ALA A 128 -12.77 -0.32 13.91
N ASN A 129 -11.94 -0.41 14.94
CA ASN A 129 -10.67 0.32 14.96
C ASN A 129 -9.63 -0.34 15.89
N PRO A 130 -8.56 -0.97 15.35
CA PRO A 130 -8.23 -1.04 13.93
C PRO A 130 -9.11 -2.09 13.20
N LEU A 131 -9.13 -2.02 11.86
CA LEU A 131 -9.93 -2.92 11.03
C LEU A 131 -9.11 -3.51 9.88
N VAL A 132 -9.55 -4.67 9.37
CA VAL A 132 -9.04 -5.28 8.13
C VAL A 132 -10.18 -5.51 7.15
N ILE A 133 -9.95 -5.22 5.87
CA ILE A 133 -10.91 -5.40 4.78
C ILE A 133 -10.17 -5.92 3.54
N VAL A 134 -10.84 -6.71 2.71
CA VAL A 134 -10.38 -6.99 1.34
C VAL A 134 -11.45 -6.48 0.39
N GLN A 135 -11.21 -5.30 -0.19
CA GLN A 135 -12.18 -4.54 -0.96
C GLN A 135 -11.97 -4.73 -2.46
N PRO A 136 -12.93 -5.33 -3.18
CA PRO A 136 -12.96 -5.26 -4.64
C PRO A 136 -12.97 -3.80 -5.09
N SER A 137 -12.04 -3.46 -5.96
CA SER A 137 -11.79 -2.10 -6.42
C SER A 137 -11.71 -2.09 -7.95
N ILE A 138 -12.18 -0.99 -8.55
CA ILE A 138 -12.11 -0.78 -10.00
C ILE A 138 -11.31 0.48 -10.27
N ARG A 139 -10.25 0.36 -11.08
CA ARG A 139 -9.48 1.49 -11.60
C ARG A 139 -9.52 1.48 -13.11
N LEU A 140 -9.97 2.58 -13.69
CA LEU A 140 -10.03 2.76 -15.15
C LEU A 140 -8.91 3.66 -15.68
N GLU A 141 -8.19 4.35 -14.80
CA GLU A 141 -7.05 5.20 -15.18
C GLU A 141 -5.90 4.38 -15.77
N ASP A 142 -5.72 3.15 -15.30
CA ASP A 142 -4.67 2.24 -15.74
C ASP A 142 -5.08 1.34 -16.93
N ILE A 143 -6.23 1.61 -17.57
CA ILE A 143 -6.81 0.69 -18.57
C ILE A 143 -5.87 0.44 -19.75
N ASP A 144 -5.12 1.44 -20.19
CA ASP A 144 -4.16 1.33 -21.29
C ASP A 144 -2.97 0.41 -20.96
N ASN A 145 -2.68 0.21 -19.67
CA ASN A 145 -1.61 -0.67 -19.20
C ASN A 145 -2.07 -2.13 -19.00
N VAL A 146 -3.37 -2.37 -18.96
CA VAL A 146 -3.94 -3.71 -18.74
C VAL A 146 -3.61 -4.59 -19.95
N GLY A 147 -2.98 -5.73 -19.69
CA GLY A 147 -2.47 -6.66 -20.69
C GLY A 147 -1.01 -6.40 -21.07
N LEU A 148 -0.56 -5.14 -21.05
CA LEU A 148 0.80 -4.77 -21.45
C LEU A 148 1.84 -5.02 -20.36
N THR A 149 1.47 -4.88 -19.08
CA THR A 149 2.41 -4.98 -17.95
C THR A 149 2.35 -6.33 -17.23
N LEU A 150 2.15 -7.42 -17.98
CA LEU A 150 2.15 -8.81 -17.49
C LEU A 150 1.17 -9.08 -16.33
N GLY A 151 0.06 -8.34 -16.25
CA GLY A 151 -0.94 -8.50 -15.20
C GLY A 151 -0.70 -7.69 -13.92
N ARG A 152 0.36 -6.85 -13.87
CA ARG A 152 0.54 -5.87 -12.78
C ARG A 152 -0.63 -4.88 -12.67
N HIS A 153 -1.20 -4.48 -13.80
CA HIS A 153 -2.38 -3.62 -13.86
C HIS A 153 -3.60 -4.47 -14.26
N LEU A 154 -4.68 -4.28 -13.50
CA LEU A 154 -5.98 -4.90 -13.69
C LEU A 154 -7.03 -3.79 -13.59
N THR A 155 -8.11 -3.88 -14.36
CA THR A 155 -9.23 -2.95 -14.20
C THR A 155 -10.01 -3.22 -12.92
N SER A 156 -10.17 -4.50 -12.56
CA SER A 156 -10.82 -4.98 -11.34
C SER A 156 -9.84 -5.84 -10.56
N PHE A 157 -9.69 -5.56 -9.28
CA PHE A 157 -8.79 -6.28 -8.39
C PHE A 157 -9.26 -6.16 -6.94
N GLU A 158 -8.69 -6.95 -6.05
CA GLU A 158 -8.96 -6.88 -4.62
C GLU A 158 -7.84 -6.18 -3.87
N MET A 159 -8.20 -5.11 -3.18
CA MET A 159 -7.29 -4.37 -2.32
C MET A 159 -7.49 -4.79 -0.86
N GLY A 160 -6.52 -5.51 -0.31
CA GLY A 160 -6.42 -5.73 1.13
C GLY A 160 -6.00 -4.45 1.83
N GLY A 161 -6.72 -4.03 2.87
CA GLY A 161 -6.37 -2.87 3.68
C GLY A 161 -6.53 -3.18 5.16
N HIS A 162 -5.49 -2.87 5.92
CA HIS A 162 -5.59 -2.72 7.37
C HIS A 162 -5.55 -1.23 7.71
N HIS A 163 -6.62 -0.75 8.33
CA HIS A 163 -6.85 0.67 8.58
C HIS A 163 -6.91 0.98 10.07
N ALA A 164 -6.32 2.10 10.46
CA ALA A 164 -6.39 2.63 11.81
C ALA A 164 -6.71 4.13 11.77
N PHE A 165 -7.73 4.54 12.50
CA PHE A 165 -8.21 5.91 12.53
C PHE A 165 -7.82 6.55 13.86
N ASN A 166 -6.83 7.45 13.84
CA ASN A 166 -6.33 8.11 15.04
C ASN A 166 -7.04 9.46 15.23
N TYR A 167 -7.87 9.54 16.26
CA TYR A 167 -8.60 10.74 16.65
C TYR A 167 -7.83 11.51 17.73
N PRO A 168 -8.06 12.82 17.90
CA PRO A 168 -7.62 13.54 19.09
C PRO A 168 -8.05 12.79 20.37
N GLY A 169 -7.07 12.35 21.18
CA GLY A 169 -7.31 11.60 22.41
C GLY A 169 -7.54 10.08 22.25
N LYS A 170 -7.59 9.55 21.02
CA LYS A 170 -7.68 8.10 20.76
C LYS A 170 -6.68 7.69 19.69
N HIS A 171 -5.52 7.24 20.16
CA HIS A 171 -4.45 6.67 19.33
C HIS A 171 -4.61 5.15 19.25
N VAL A 172 -4.47 4.60 18.05
CA VAL A 172 -4.48 3.16 17.80
C VAL A 172 -3.06 2.72 17.44
N TYR A 173 -2.58 3.09 16.27
CA TYR A 173 -1.17 2.99 15.88
C TYR A 173 -0.87 3.91 14.68
N TRP A 174 0.41 4.08 14.36
CA TRP A 174 0.88 4.92 13.24
C TRP A 174 1.97 4.21 12.41
N LYS A 175 2.94 4.97 11.89
CA LYS A 175 3.95 4.50 10.92
C LYS A 175 4.75 3.29 11.37
N GLU A 176 5.30 3.33 12.59
CA GLU A 176 6.17 2.29 13.14
C GLU A 176 5.49 0.92 13.09
N GLU A 177 4.28 0.84 13.66
CA GLU A 177 3.51 -0.41 13.70
C GLU A 177 3.02 -0.83 12.32
N THR A 178 2.64 0.13 11.47
CA THR A 178 2.19 -0.17 10.11
C THR A 178 3.29 -0.86 9.30
N VAL A 179 4.51 -0.32 9.35
CA VAL A 179 5.66 -0.90 8.64
C VAL A 179 6.08 -2.23 9.27
N ARG A 180 6.00 -2.36 10.60
CA ARG A 180 6.26 -3.63 11.31
C ARG A 180 5.30 -4.73 10.90
N LEU A 181 4.00 -4.47 10.92
CA LEU A 181 2.96 -5.41 10.48
C LEU A 181 3.14 -5.80 9.01
N ALA A 182 3.46 -4.84 8.13
CA ALA A 182 3.74 -5.12 6.73
C ALA A 182 4.96 -6.05 6.57
N PHE A 183 6.06 -5.75 7.25
CA PHE A 183 7.26 -6.55 7.22
C PHE A 183 7.02 -7.97 7.77
N GLU A 184 6.30 -8.10 8.89
CA GLU A 184 5.95 -9.40 9.47
C GLU A 184 5.02 -10.20 8.55
N PHE A 185 4.04 -9.58 7.92
CA PHE A 185 3.20 -10.25 6.92
C PHE A 185 4.05 -10.84 5.78
N PHE A 186 4.92 -10.04 5.17
CA PHE A 186 5.74 -10.51 4.04
C PHE A 186 6.78 -11.56 4.45
N THR A 187 7.39 -11.42 5.62
CA THR A 187 8.45 -12.34 6.09
C THR A 187 7.91 -13.61 6.74
N GLU A 188 6.83 -13.53 7.52
CA GLU A 188 6.27 -14.67 8.26
C GLU A 188 5.17 -15.39 7.48
N GLU A 189 4.23 -14.67 6.86
CA GLU A 189 3.08 -15.30 6.19
C GLU A 189 3.40 -15.77 4.77
N LEU A 190 4.26 -15.04 4.05
CA LEU A 190 4.73 -15.40 2.70
C LEU A 190 6.14 -16.01 2.69
N GLY A 191 6.91 -15.82 3.75
CA GLY A 191 8.26 -16.39 3.84
C GLY A 191 9.28 -15.74 2.92
N ILE A 192 9.08 -14.47 2.56
CA ILE A 192 10.02 -13.71 1.73
C ILE A 192 11.26 -13.40 2.58
N PRO A 193 12.49 -13.68 2.11
CA PRO A 193 13.68 -13.28 2.84
C PRO A 193 13.73 -11.75 3.01
N PRO A 194 14.00 -11.26 4.23
CA PRO A 194 14.00 -9.83 4.55
C PRO A 194 14.81 -8.95 3.59
N GLU A 195 15.96 -9.44 3.12
CA GLU A 195 16.88 -8.74 2.22
C GLU A 195 16.29 -8.42 0.83
N HIS A 196 15.18 -9.05 0.46
CA HIS A 196 14.47 -8.77 -0.78
C HIS A 196 13.32 -7.78 -0.64
N ILE A 197 12.97 -7.38 0.58
CA ILE A 197 11.88 -6.43 0.85
C ILE A 197 12.46 -5.02 0.85
N THR A 198 11.91 -4.17 -0.02
CA THR A 198 12.27 -2.76 -0.12
C THR A 198 11.08 -1.89 0.25
N PHE A 199 11.31 -0.85 1.06
CA PHE A 199 10.33 0.19 1.35
C PHE A 199 10.74 1.46 0.59
N LYS A 200 10.14 1.69 -0.58
CA LYS A 200 10.38 2.86 -1.41
C LYS A 200 9.56 4.04 -0.87
N GLU A 201 10.21 5.16 -0.60
CA GLU A 201 9.55 6.40 -0.17
C GLU A 201 8.73 6.95 -1.34
N SER A 202 7.48 7.34 -1.05
CA SER A 202 6.55 7.85 -2.06
C SER A 202 5.56 8.83 -1.41
N TRP A 203 4.80 9.53 -2.23
CA TRP A 203 3.70 10.39 -1.79
C TRP A 203 2.40 9.93 -2.45
N TRP A 204 1.35 9.78 -1.64
CA TRP A 204 0.06 9.32 -2.13
C TRP A 204 -1.00 10.41 -2.01
N GLU A 205 -1.85 10.48 -3.02
CA GLU A 205 -3.00 11.37 -3.09
C GLU A 205 -4.19 10.67 -3.76
N GLY A 206 -5.38 10.79 -3.18
CA GLY A 206 -6.60 10.22 -3.76
C GLY A 206 -7.85 10.44 -2.90
N GLY A 207 -9.01 10.58 -3.55
CA GLY A 207 -10.31 10.70 -2.88
C GLY A 207 -10.42 11.88 -1.92
N GLY A 208 -9.66 12.96 -2.16
CA GLY A 208 -9.63 14.18 -1.35
C GLY A 208 -8.62 14.19 -0.19
N ASN A 209 -7.81 13.15 -0.03
CA ASN A 209 -6.81 13.05 1.03
C ASN A 209 -5.41 12.74 0.47
N ALA A 210 -4.38 13.06 1.26
CA ALA A 210 -2.99 12.80 0.88
C ALA A 210 -2.08 12.55 2.11
N GLY A 211 -0.90 12.00 1.85
CA GLY A 211 0.15 11.85 2.85
C GLY A 211 1.41 11.13 2.35
N PRO A 212 2.49 11.15 3.16
CA PRO A 212 3.68 10.36 2.88
C PRO A 212 3.33 8.86 2.92
N SER A 213 4.07 8.08 2.13
CA SER A 213 3.80 6.65 1.99
C SER A 213 5.06 5.83 1.74
N PHE A 214 4.95 4.52 1.95
CA PHE A 214 5.93 3.54 1.47
C PHE A 214 5.27 2.60 0.46
N GLU A 215 5.91 2.43 -0.69
CA GLU A 215 5.63 1.33 -1.61
C GLU A 215 6.53 0.16 -1.22
N VAL A 216 5.93 -0.99 -0.91
CA VAL A 216 6.63 -2.23 -0.54
C VAL A 216 6.87 -3.06 -1.79
N THR A 217 8.12 -3.13 -2.20
CA THR A 217 8.51 -3.71 -3.49
C THR A 217 9.42 -4.92 -3.28
N VAL A 218 9.19 -5.96 -4.10
CA VAL A 218 9.91 -7.23 -4.04
C VAL A 218 10.16 -7.70 -5.47
N GLY A 219 11.41 -7.76 -5.90
CA GLY A 219 11.78 -8.34 -7.20
C GLY A 219 11.20 -7.63 -8.43
N GLY A 220 11.06 -6.31 -8.38
CA GLY A 220 10.44 -5.51 -9.44
C GLY A 220 8.92 -5.34 -9.30
N LEU A 221 8.28 -6.02 -8.34
CA LEU A 221 6.84 -5.99 -8.14
C LEU A 221 6.49 -5.25 -6.85
N GLU A 222 5.71 -4.17 -6.97
CA GLU A 222 5.06 -3.52 -5.82
C GLU A 222 3.91 -4.41 -5.31
N LEU A 223 4.04 -4.90 -4.07
CA LEU A 223 3.06 -5.77 -3.43
C LEU A 223 2.08 -5.00 -2.53
N ALA A 224 2.50 -3.86 -1.98
CA ALA A 224 1.66 -3.03 -1.13
C ALA A 224 2.06 -1.56 -1.14
N THR A 225 1.12 -0.70 -0.76
CA THR A 225 1.34 0.71 -0.45
C THR A 225 0.89 0.97 0.99
N LEU A 226 1.71 1.67 1.77
CA LEU A 226 1.46 2.04 3.17
C LEU A 226 1.39 3.57 3.25
N VAL A 227 0.19 4.12 3.25
CA VAL A 227 -0.09 5.56 3.23
C VAL A 227 -0.43 6.08 4.62
N PHE A 228 0.13 7.24 4.95
CA PHE A 228 -0.09 7.91 6.23
C PHE A 228 -0.85 9.22 5.99
N MET A 229 -2.16 9.09 5.79
CA MET A 229 -3.03 10.22 5.50
C MET A 229 -3.03 11.21 6.67
N GLN A 230 -2.53 12.40 6.39
CA GLN A 230 -2.48 13.50 7.36
C GLN A 230 -2.77 14.86 6.71
N TYR A 231 -3.15 14.86 5.44
CA TYR A 231 -3.60 16.03 4.71
C TYR A 231 -4.94 15.80 3.97
N ARG A 232 -5.66 16.90 3.79
CA ARG A 232 -6.75 17.05 2.81
C ARG A 232 -6.21 17.82 1.62
N VAL A 233 -6.62 17.41 0.43
CA VAL A 233 -6.31 18.08 -0.83
C VAL A 233 -7.30 19.22 -1.04
N THR A 234 -6.80 20.41 -1.34
CA THR A 234 -7.59 21.59 -1.69
C THR A 234 -7.02 22.23 -2.96
N ASP A 235 -7.76 23.17 -3.57
CA ASP A 235 -7.29 23.90 -4.76
C ASP A 235 -5.97 24.66 -4.49
N GLY A 236 -5.67 24.96 -3.22
CA GLY A 236 -4.47 25.67 -2.78
C GLY A 236 -3.32 24.75 -2.31
N GLY A 237 -3.47 23.42 -2.39
CA GLY A 237 -2.46 22.44 -1.97
C GLY A 237 -2.94 21.51 -0.85
N TYR A 238 -2.12 21.34 0.19
CA TYR A 238 -2.36 20.38 1.26
C TYR A 238 -2.63 21.06 2.60
N GLU A 239 -3.77 20.77 3.19
CA GLU A 239 -4.13 21.23 4.54
C GLU A 239 -4.05 20.09 5.54
N PRO A 240 -3.37 20.24 6.68
CA PRO A 240 -3.36 19.22 7.72
C PRO A 240 -4.77 18.87 8.18
N ILE A 241 -5.06 17.57 8.30
CA ILE A 241 -6.32 17.10 8.90
C ILE A 241 -6.12 16.75 10.38
N PRO A 242 -7.14 16.98 11.22
CA PRO A 242 -7.05 16.66 12.65
C PRO A 242 -7.02 15.16 12.93
N LEU A 243 -7.48 14.33 11.98
CA LEU A 243 -7.43 12.88 12.06
C LEU A 243 -6.26 12.34 11.26
N ARG A 244 -5.44 11.50 11.88
CA ARG A 244 -4.37 10.76 11.20
C ARG A 244 -4.85 9.36 10.88
N VAL A 245 -4.85 8.98 9.61
CA VAL A 245 -5.39 7.69 9.17
C VAL A 245 -4.29 6.84 8.55
N VAL A 246 -4.14 5.62 9.06
CA VAL A 246 -3.34 4.59 8.39
C VAL A 246 -4.20 4.02 7.27
N ASP A 247 -3.73 4.20 6.05
CA ASP A 247 -4.33 3.70 4.84
C ASP A 247 -3.35 2.74 4.17
N THR A 248 -3.71 1.47 4.08
CA THR A 248 -2.87 0.47 3.42
C THR A 248 -3.62 -0.21 2.29
N GLY A 249 -2.88 -0.55 1.24
CA GLY A 249 -3.39 -1.25 0.07
C GLY A 249 -2.44 -2.36 -0.36
N TYR A 250 -2.89 -3.60 -0.27
CA TYR A 250 -2.19 -4.81 -0.68
C TYR A 250 -2.93 -5.42 -1.86
N GLY A 251 -2.26 -5.56 -3.01
CA GLY A 251 -2.88 -6.17 -4.19
C GLY A 251 -2.99 -7.68 -4.01
N ILE A 252 -4.17 -8.20 -3.72
CA ILE A 252 -4.35 -9.63 -3.40
C ILE A 252 -3.97 -10.52 -4.60
N GLU A 253 -4.29 -10.08 -5.82
CA GLU A 253 -3.87 -10.73 -7.06
C GLU A 253 -2.35 -10.72 -7.22
N ARG A 254 -1.68 -9.61 -6.84
CA ARG A 254 -0.21 -9.53 -6.87
C ARG A 254 0.43 -10.45 -5.82
N LEU A 255 -0.19 -10.61 -4.64
CA LEU A 255 0.27 -11.59 -3.64
C LEU A 255 0.16 -13.02 -4.18
N ALA A 256 -0.98 -13.38 -4.77
CA ALA A 256 -1.17 -14.68 -5.40
C ALA A 256 -0.15 -14.89 -6.53
N TRP A 257 0.01 -13.92 -7.42
CA TRP A 257 0.94 -13.97 -8.55
C TRP A 257 2.40 -14.13 -8.08
N PHE A 258 2.82 -13.38 -7.07
CA PHE A 258 4.15 -13.51 -6.46
C PHE A 258 4.40 -14.94 -5.97
N THR A 259 3.40 -15.57 -5.35
CA THR A 259 3.57 -16.95 -4.87
C THR A 259 3.59 -17.96 -6.02
N GLN A 260 2.68 -17.86 -6.98
CA GLN A 260 2.55 -18.82 -8.08
C GLN A 260 3.70 -18.74 -9.09
N LYS A 261 4.31 -17.56 -9.25
CA LYS A 261 5.42 -17.32 -10.20
C LYS A 261 5.08 -17.70 -11.65
N VAL A 262 3.79 -17.64 -12.01
CA VAL A 262 3.31 -17.81 -13.38
C VAL A 262 3.69 -16.60 -14.24
N PRO A 263 3.72 -16.72 -15.59
CA PRO A 263 4.20 -15.63 -16.45
C PRO A 263 3.44 -14.31 -16.32
N THR A 264 2.14 -14.36 -15.99
CA THR A 264 1.27 -13.19 -15.84
C THR A 264 0.30 -13.36 -14.68
N ALA A 265 -0.20 -12.26 -14.13
CA ALA A 265 -1.24 -12.30 -13.08
C ALA A 265 -2.67 -12.63 -13.59
N PHE A 266 -2.88 -12.72 -14.91
CA PHE A 266 -4.15 -13.06 -15.55
C PHE A 266 -4.54 -14.53 -15.38
#